data_AF-A0A644WDU8-F1
#
_entry.id   AF-A0A644WDU8-F1
#
_cell.length_a   1.000
_cell.length_b   1.000
_cell.length_c   1.000
_cell.angle_alpha   90.00
_cell.angle_beta   90.00
_cell.angle_gamma   90.00
#
_symmetry.space_group_name_H-M   'P 1'
#
loop_
_entity.id
_entity.type
_entity.pdbx_description
1 polymer ?
#
loop_
_entity_poly.entity_id
_entity_poly.type
_entity_poly.pdbx_seq_one_letter_code
_entity_poly.pdbx_strand_id
1 'polypeptide(L)'
;MAKYRYNQPDPAAMESLLTRETDSAAGTILRLAWKLGLLRSEIWSLTWDQVNFSAGEIVLAQRRVPLHDEMKEFLLCLQRKNGRASSRVVVSDRGQRPLTQQYISRLAREALDSAGQTNVRLEDLRHDCIVRHLGLEGWQQVARISGLDPISLHNHFMPYAKPADQEKKTSGRQYPRAPLDERSLQALLEKEGSSPVGLLLGLSWQAGLRLREIQKLTWSQVDLDGKKLCLPDRQVPLAPDLCTRLSAAKSEYGALSDFVILSKRAKKPMETAYLSKIAVAALVHAGLDGIHLSDLRADYLMRTRVETPILALAEESGHVTRNLVMERLGLSKSQAYQRLSRMAERGSLLLVGRRYFLPQRTVPASRHAEMILSYLSQDSAVRQDLARLLHILPRQVYPIMRKLIASGDVVLEGGRYCLSPDRMEKNASLV
;
A
#
# COMPACT_ATOMS: atom_id res chain seq x y z
N MET A 1 -33.75 -0.86 18.32
CA MET A 1 -33.32 -1.53 17.07
C MET A 1 -33.19 -3.01 17.35
N ALA A 2 -33.97 -3.87 16.69
CA ALA A 2 -33.87 -5.32 16.88
C ALA A 2 -32.46 -5.79 16.50
N LYS A 3 -31.80 -6.53 17.40
CA LYS A 3 -30.47 -7.09 17.19
C LYS A 3 -30.58 -8.10 16.04
N TYR A 4 -29.85 -7.88 14.93
CA TYR A 4 -29.80 -8.83 13.82
C TYR A 4 -29.40 -10.22 14.37
N ARG A 5 -30.26 -11.21 14.16
CA ARG A 5 -30.04 -12.60 14.57
C ARG A 5 -29.60 -13.37 13.34
N TYR A 6 -28.34 -13.80 13.34
CA TYR A 6 -27.78 -14.65 12.30
C TYR A 6 -28.46 -16.01 12.31
N ASN A 7 -29.00 -16.42 11.16
CA ASN A 7 -29.54 -17.77 10.95
C ASN A 7 -28.59 -18.53 10.03
N GLN A 8 -27.82 -19.45 10.60
CA GLN A 8 -26.86 -20.24 9.84
C GLN A 8 -27.59 -21.13 8.82
N PRO A 9 -27.27 -21.03 7.51
CA PRO A 9 -27.80 -21.93 6.51
C PRO A 9 -27.27 -23.35 6.71
N ASP A 10 -28.11 -24.35 6.43
CA ASP A 10 -27.65 -25.74 6.35
C ASP A 10 -26.83 -25.93 5.06
N PRO A 11 -25.53 -26.27 5.16
CA PRO A 11 -24.69 -26.45 4.00
C PRO A 11 -25.18 -27.56 3.06
N ALA A 12 -25.70 -28.68 3.57
CA ALA A 12 -26.14 -29.78 2.73
C ALA A 12 -27.39 -29.41 1.92
N ALA A 13 -28.35 -28.75 2.57
CA ALA A 13 -29.53 -28.22 1.90
C ALA A 13 -29.17 -27.13 0.87
N MET A 14 -28.17 -26.28 1.16
CA MET A 14 -27.68 -25.28 0.21
C MET A 14 -27.03 -25.91 -1.02
N GLU A 15 -26.12 -26.88 -0.85
CA GLU A 15 -25.50 -27.54 -2.01
C GLU A 15 -26.55 -28.26 -2.86
N SER A 16 -27.49 -29.00 -2.23
CA SER A 16 -28.59 -29.64 -2.94
C SER A 16 -29.45 -28.63 -3.73
N LEU A 17 -29.78 -27.50 -3.12
CA LEU A 17 -30.51 -26.42 -3.79
C LEU A 17 -29.75 -25.87 -5.00
N LEU A 18 -28.45 -25.61 -4.85
CA LEU A 18 -27.60 -25.11 -5.92
C LEU A 18 -27.41 -26.11 -7.07
N THR A 19 -27.47 -27.42 -6.80
CA THR A 19 -27.46 -28.47 -7.82
C THR A 19 -28.79 -28.58 -8.55
N ARG A 20 -29.92 -28.25 -7.92
CA ARG A 20 -31.23 -28.18 -8.60
C ARG A 20 -31.39 -26.91 -9.44
N GLU A 21 -30.89 -25.80 -8.92
CA GLU A 21 -30.98 -24.47 -9.53
C GLU A 21 -29.73 -24.15 -10.37
N THR A 22 -29.39 -25.01 -11.34
CA THR A 22 -28.16 -24.86 -12.14
C THR A 22 -28.19 -23.67 -13.09
N ASP A 23 -29.35 -23.38 -13.67
CA ASP A 23 -29.51 -22.41 -14.76
C ASP A 23 -30.58 -21.34 -14.48
N SER A 24 -30.92 -21.10 -13.21
CA SER A 24 -31.91 -20.10 -12.83
C SER A 24 -31.29 -18.82 -12.28
N ALA A 25 -32.05 -17.74 -12.36
CA ALA A 25 -31.78 -16.48 -11.70
C ALA A 25 -31.64 -16.67 -10.18
N ALA A 26 -32.51 -17.50 -9.59
CA ALA A 26 -32.44 -17.82 -8.16
C ALA A 26 -31.13 -18.52 -7.80
N GLY A 27 -30.73 -19.56 -8.55
CA GLY A 27 -29.47 -20.27 -8.37
C GLY A 27 -28.25 -19.34 -8.50
N THR A 28 -28.27 -18.47 -9.51
CA THR A 28 -27.21 -17.46 -9.70
C THR A 28 -27.11 -16.51 -8.50
N ILE A 29 -28.24 -15.98 -8.02
CA ILE A 29 -28.28 -15.09 -6.85
C ILE A 29 -27.72 -15.80 -5.61
N LEU A 30 -28.13 -17.05 -5.37
CA LEU A 30 -27.68 -17.84 -4.22
C LEU A 30 -26.18 -18.15 -4.28
N ARG A 31 -25.63 -18.50 -5.46
CA ARG A 31 -24.18 -18.72 -5.63
C ARG A 31 -23.38 -17.45 -5.35
N LEU A 32 -23.80 -16.32 -5.91
CA LEU A 32 -23.14 -15.03 -5.68
C LEU A 32 -23.19 -14.60 -4.20
N ALA A 33 -24.31 -14.84 -3.51
CA ALA A 33 -24.45 -14.49 -2.10
C ALA A 33 -23.70 -15.44 -1.16
N TRP A 34 -23.86 -16.76 -1.35
CA TRP A 34 -23.37 -17.76 -0.41
C TRP A 34 -21.93 -18.19 -0.68
N LYS A 35 -21.52 -18.37 -1.95
CA LYS A 35 -20.14 -18.78 -2.27
C LYS A 35 -19.18 -17.60 -2.30
N LEU A 36 -19.63 -16.42 -2.75
CA LEU A 36 -18.79 -15.24 -2.93
C LEU A 36 -19.08 -14.10 -1.93
N GLY A 37 -20.14 -14.23 -1.13
CA GLY A 37 -20.48 -13.22 -0.12
C GLY A 37 -20.93 -11.89 -0.71
N LEU A 38 -21.52 -11.84 -1.92
CA LEU A 38 -22.00 -10.57 -2.49
C LEU A 38 -23.24 -10.04 -1.74
N LEU A 39 -23.27 -8.72 -1.54
CA LEU A 39 -24.45 -8.00 -1.03
C LEU A 39 -25.56 -8.01 -2.07
N ARG A 40 -26.80 -7.90 -1.62
CA ARG A 40 -27.96 -7.72 -2.52
C ARG A 40 -27.75 -6.60 -3.54
N SER A 41 -27.23 -5.46 -3.11
CA SER A 41 -26.94 -4.33 -3.98
C SER A 41 -25.82 -4.63 -4.98
N GLU A 42 -24.79 -5.38 -4.57
CA GLU A 42 -23.70 -5.81 -5.46
C GLU A 42 -24.22 -6.78 -6.52
N ILE A 43 -24.99 -7.81 -6.11
CA ILE A 43 -25.64 -8.79 -7.01
C ILE A 43 -26.50 -8.07 -8.05
N TRP A 44 -27.32 -7.12 -7.59
CA TRP A 44 -28.16 -6.31 -8.47
C TRP A 44 -27.33 -5.46 -9.44
N SER A 45 -26.26 -4.84 -8.95
CA SER A 45 -25.43 -3.94 -9.76
C SER A 45 -24.49 -4.65 -10.73
N LEU A 46 -24.21 -5.94 -10.52
CA LEU A 46 -23.11 -6.68 -11.15
C LEU A 46 -23.22 -6.78 -12.69
N THR A 47 -22.16 -6.36 -13.37
CA THR A 47 -22.02 -6.48 -14.83
C THR A 47 -20.89 -7.43 -15.23
N TRP A 48 -20.92 -7.91 -16.48
CA TRP A 48 -19.87 -8.79 -17.02
C TRP A 48 -18.50 -8.12 -17.07
N ASP A 49 -18.43 -6.81 -17.24
CA ASP A 49 -17.17 -6.03 -17.23
C ASP A 49 -16.47 -6.06 -15.88
N GLN A 50 -17.22 -6.32 -14.80
CA GLN A 50 -16.68 -6.46 -13.45
C GLN A 50 -16.14 -7.87 -13.18
N VAL A 51 -16.40 -8.86 -14.05
CA VAL A 51 -15.94 -10.24 -13.89
C VAL A 51 -14.65 -10.42 -14.69
N ASN A 52 -13.51 -10.41 -14.01
CA ASN A 52 -12.21 -10.60 -14.63
C ASN A 52 -11.84 -12.10 -14.60
N PHE A 53 -12.17 -12.82 -15.67
CA PHE A 53 -11.86 -14.24 -15.79
C PHE A 53 -10.35 -14.53 -15.86
N SER A 54 -9.54 -13.62 -16.39
CA SER A 54 -8.09 -13.79 -16.50
C SER A 54 -7.41 -13.70 -15.14
N ALA A 55 -7.80 -12.71 -14.33
CA ALA A 55 -7.30 -12.54 -12.96
C ALA A 55 -8.04 -13.45 -11.95
N GLY A 56 -9.16 -14.07 -12.35
CA GLY A 56 -9.94 -14.93 -11.47
C GLY A 56 -10.60 -14.15 -10.33
N GLU A 57 -11.17 -12.97 -10.61
CA GLU A 57 -11.79 -12.12 -9.58
C GLU A 57 -13.01 -11.34 -10.10
N ILE A 58 -13.89 -10.97 -9.18
CA ILE A 58 -14.92 -9.94 -9.40
C ILE A 58 -14.42 -8.61 -8.82
N VAL A 59 -14.39 -7.57 -9.64
CA VAL A 59 -13.95 -6.22 -9.29
C VAL A 59 -15.18 -5.37 -8.90
N LEU A 60 -15.37 -5.18 -7.60
CA LEU A 60 -16.42 -4.34 -7.03
C LEU A 60 -15.84 -2.98 -6.62
N ALA A 61 -16.71 -2.00 -6.37
CA ALA A 61 -16.30 -0.61 -6.12
C ALA A 61 -15.32 -0.46 -4.92
N GLN A 62 -15.47 -1.30 -3.88
CA GLN A 62 -14.67 -1.20 -2.66
C GLN A 62 -13.82 -2.43 -2.36
N ARG A 63 -13.97 -3.52 -3.13
CA ARG A 63 -13.31 -4.80 -2.85
C ARG A 63 -13.14 -5.63 -4.10
N ARG A 64 -12.24 -6.59 -4.05
CA ARG A 64 -12.10 -7.62 -5.08
C ARG A 64 -12.43 -8.97 -4.47
N VAL A 65 -13.21 -9.77 -5.17
CA VAL A 65 -13.68 -11.08 -4.68
C VAL A 65 -13.05 -12.17 -5.55
N PRO A 66 -12.17 -13.01 -4.99
CA PRO A 66 -11.58 -14.13 -5.73
C PRO A 66 -12.64 -15.10 -6.24
N LEU A 67 -12.41 -15.65 -7.43
CA LEU A 67 -13.22 -16.70 -8.05
C LEU A 67 -12.44 -18.01 -7.99
N HIS A 68 -12.97 -18.97 -7.23
CA HIS A 68 -12.51 -20.36 -7.31
C HIS A 68 -12.96 -21.01 -8.63
N ASP A 69 -12.29 -22.09 -9.04
CA ASP A 69 -12.46 -22.70 -10.35
C ASP A 69 -13.92 -23.08 -10.67
N GLU A 70 -14.64 -23.69 -9.71
CA GLU A 70 -16.06 -24.04 -9.86
C GLU A 70 -16.92 -22.80 -10.20
N MET A 71 -16.69 -21.69 -9.49
CA MET A 71 -17.46 -20.46 -9.69
C MET A 71 -17.08 -19.78 -11.02
N LYS A 72 -15.82 -19.87 -11.42
CA LYS A 72 -15.32 -19.35 -12.69
C LYS A 72 -15.96 -20.10 -13.86
N GLU A 73 -15.99 -21.43 -13.82
CA GLU A 73 -16.64 -22.27 -14.82
C GLU A 73 -18.14 -21.98 -14.93
N PHE A 74 -18.82 -21.87 -13.79
CA PHE A 74 -20.23 -21.48 -13.73
C PHE A 74 -20.48 -20.13 -14.40
N LEU A 75 -19.71 -19.08 -14.06
CA LEU A 75 -19.88 -17.75 -14.64
C LEU A 75 -19.56 -17.71 -16.13
N LEU A 76 -18.57 -18.49 -16.60
CA LEU A 76 -18.28 -18.63 -18.03
C LEU A 76 -19.46 -19.26 -18.79
N CYS A 77 -20.07 -20.31 -18.23
CA CYS A 77 -21.26 -20.93 -18.81
C CYS A 77 -22.41 -19.93 -18.87
N LEU A 78 -22.66 -19.22 -17.77
CA LEU A 78 -23.71 -18.20 -17.67
C LEU A 78 -23.46 -17.03 -18.65
N GLN A 79 -22.23 -16.57 -18.83
CA GLN A 79 -21.87 -15.51 -19.77
C GLN A 79 -22.10 -15.94 -21.22
N ARG A 80 -21.79 -17.18 -21.59
CA ARG A 80 -22.06 -17.70 -22.94
C ARG A 80 -23.56 -17.72 -23.26
N LYS A 81 -24.40 -18.01 -22.26
CA LYS A 81 -25.86 -18.05 -22.40
C LYS A 81 -26.49 -16.65 -22.45
N ASN A 82 -26.13 -15.77 -21.50
CA ASN A 82 -26.84 -14.52 -21.26
C ASN A 82 -26.04 -13.25 -21.61
N GLY A 83 -24.72 -13.34 -21.73
CA GLY A 83 -23.82 -12.19 -21.85
C GLY A 83 -23.95 -11.41 -23.16
N ARG A 84 -24.50 -12.02 -24.22
CA ARG A 84 -24.84 -11.30 -25.46
C ARG A 84 -26.12 -10.49 -25.36
N ALA A 85 -27.07 -10.92 -24.52
CA ALA A 85 -28.39 -10.31 -24.40
C ALA A 85 -28.46 -9.24 -23.31
N SER A 86 -27.57 -9.30 -22.32
CA SER A 86 -27.51 -8.32 -21.24
C SER A 86 -26.08 -8.11 -20.75
N SER A 87 -25.76 -6.86 -20.42
CA SER A 87 -24.52 -6.52 -19.71
C SER A 87 -24.56 -6.94 -18.24
N ARG A 88 -25.74 -7.26 -17.69
CA ARG A 88 -25.93 -7.72 -16.31
C ARG A 88 -25.63 -9.21 -16.18
N VAL A 89 -25.04 -9.59 -15.05
CA VAL A 89 -24.79 -11.00 -14.71
C VAL A 89 -26.09 -11.69 -14.28
N VAL A 90 -26.91 -11.02 -13.48
CA VAL A 90 -28.20 -11.55 -13.02
C VAL A 90 -29.34 -10.94 -13.83
N VAL A 91 -30.07 -11.80 -14.53
CA VAL A 91 -31.22 -11.44 -15.37
C VAL A 91 -32.40 -12.36 -15.07
N SER A 92 -33.61 -11.98 -15.49
CA SER A 92 -34.79 -12.83 -15.38
C SER A 92 -34.69 -14.05 -16.28
N ASP A 93 -35.16 -15.20 -15.76
CA ASP A 93 -35.24 -16.46 -16.53
C ASP A 93 -36.08 -16.29 -17.80
N ARG A 94 -37.13 -15.47 -17.71
CA ARG A 94 -37.98 -15.10 -18.85
C ARG A 94 -37.53 -13.75 -19.42
N GLY A 95 -37.07 -13.76 -20.66
CA GLY A 95 -36.77 -12.53 -21.42
C GLY A 95 -35.47 -11.80 -21.05
N GLN A 96 -34.61 -12.39 -20.20
CA GLN A 96 -33.24 -11.90 -19.92
C GLN A 96 -33.15 -10.41 -19.52
N ARG A 97 -34.17 -9.92 -18.80
CA ARG A 97 -34.23 -8.52 -18.35
C ARG A 97 -33.52 -8.35 -17.01
N PRO A 98 -32.87 -7.19 -16.75
CA PRO A 98 -32.35 -6.89 -15.42
C PRO A 98 -33.43 -6.95 -14.34
N LEU A 99 -33.09 -7.56 -13.20
CA LEU A 99 -34.00 -7.69 -12.06
C LEU A 99 -34.00 -6.46 -11.17
N THR A 100 -35.10 -6.22 -10.43
CA THR A 100 -35.12 -5.25 -9.32
C THR A 100 -34.55 -5.87 -8.04
N GLN A 101 -34.10 -5.04 -7.09
CA GLN A 101 -33.58 -5.55 -5.81
C GLN A 101 -34.63 -6.31 -4.99
N GLN A 102 -35.89 -5.86 -5.03
CA GLN A 102 -37.00 -6.56 -4.37
C GLN A 102 -37.18 -7.95 -4.99
N TYR A 103 -37.12 -8.05 -6.32
CA TYR A 103 -37.29 -9.32 -7.03
C TYR A 103 -36.13 -10.29 -6.76
N ILE A 104 -34.89 -9.80 -6.65
CA ILE A 104 -33.74 -10.61 -6.22
C ILE A 104 -33.97 -11.21 -4.83
N SER A 105 -34.44 -10.38 -3.88
CA SER A 105 -34.73 -10.84 -2.51
C SER A 105 -35.83 -11.90 -2.50
N ARG A 106 -36.88 -11.70 -3.33
CA ARG A 106 -38.02 -12.61 -3.47
C ARG A 106 -37.59 -13.96 -4.06
N LEU A 107 -36.81 -13.97 -5.15
CA LEU A 107 -36.30 -15.21 -5.76
C LEU A 107 -35.43 -16.00 -4.79
N ALA A 108 -34.50 -15.33 -4.11
CA ALA A 108 -33.67 -15.99 -3.09
C ALA A 108 -34.53 -16.58 -1.96
N ARG A 109 -35.56 -15.84 -1.54
CA ARG A 109 -36.48 -16.28 -0.48
C ARG A 109 -37.26 -17.53 -0.89
N GLU A 110 -37.86 -17.52 -2.08
CA GLU A 110 -38.65 -18.64 -2.62
C GLU A 110 -37.80 -19.91 -2.77
N ALA A 111 -36.56 -19.77 -3.27
CA ALA A 111 -35.64 -20.89 -3.40
C ALA A 111 -35.16 -21.44 -2.04
N LEU A 112 -34.91 -20.57 -1.06
CA LEU A 112 -34.57 -21.01 0.30
C LEU A 112 -35.75 -21.72 0.98
N ASP A 113 -36.97 -21.20 0.81
CA ASP A 113 -38.19 -21.81 1.34
C ASP A 113 -38.45 -23.19 0.73
N SER A 114 -38.24 -23.36 -0.58
CA SER A 114 -38.39 -24.66 -1.25
C SER A 114 -37.36 -25.70 -0.80
N ALA A 115 -36.22 -25.25 -0.26
CA ALA A 115 -35.20 -26.10 0.36
C ALA A 115 -35.37 -26.28 1.88
N GLY A 116 -36.50 -25.83 2.46
CA GLY A 116 -36.78 -25.95 3.89
C GLY A 116 -36.03 -24.95 4.78
N GLN A 117 -35.29 -23.99 4.20
CA GLN A 117 -34.50 -22.99 4.93
C GLN A 117 -35.33 -21.73 5.25
N THR A 118 -36.48 -21.91 5.89
CA THR A 118 -37.51 -20.87 6.04
C THR A 118 -37.13 -19.68 6.93
N ASN A 119 -36.10 -19.83 7.74
CA ASN A 119 -35.58 -18.75 8.60
C ASN A 119 -34.35 -18.05 8.02
N VAL A 120 -33.75 -18.59 6.96
CA VAL A 120 -32.56 -18.04 6.32
C VAL A 120 -32.96 -16.94 5.35
N ARG A 121 -32.18 -15.85 5.35
CA ARG A 121 -32.34 -14.72 4.43
C ARG A 121 -31.08 -14.56 3.57
N LEU A 122 -31.20 -13.79 2.49
CA LEU A 122 -30.08 -13.49 1.59
C LEU A 122 -28.88 -12.86 2.33
N GLU A 123 -29.14 -12.05 3.36
CA GLU A 123 -28.11 -11.44 4.22
C GLU A 123 -27.37 -12.49 5.07
N ASP A 124 -28.08 -13.53 5.52
CA ASP A 124 -27.48 -14.64 6.29
C ASP A 124 -26.50 -15.45 5.42
N LEU A 125 -26.74 -15.56 4.11
CA LEU A 125 -25.82 -16.24 3.19
C LEU A 125 -24.47 -15.53 3.10
N ARG A 126 -24.49 -14.19 3.04
CA ARG A 126 -23.24 -13.40 3.12
C ARG A 126 -22.59 -13.55 4.49
N HIS A 127 -23.37 -13.54 5.56
CA HIS A 127 -22.86 -13.72 6.91
C HIS A 127 -22.11 -15.06 7.04
N ASP A 128 -22.76 -16.15 6.61
CA ASP A 128 -22.19 -17.50 6.60
C ASP A 128 -20.91 -17.58 5.75
N CYS A 129 -20.89 -16.97 4.57
CA CYS A 129 -19.70 -16.89 3.74
C CYS A 129 -18.51 -16.26 4.48
N ILE A 130 -18.75 -15.14 5.18
CA ILE A 130 -17.71 -14.45 5.94
C ILE A 130 -17.22 -15.31 7.11
N VAL A 131 -18.13 -15.94 7.85
CA VAL A 131 -17.78 -16.83 8.97
C VAL A 131 -16.97 -18.03 8.50
N ARG A 132 -17.33 -18.65 7.36
CA ARG A 132 -16.53 -19.73 6.76
C ARG A 132 -15.14 -19.26 6.35
N HIS A 133 -15.02 -18.09 5.70
CA HIS A 133 -13.70 -17.54 5.36
C HIS A 133 -12.89 -17.19 6.61
N LEU A 134 -13.52 -16.73 7.69
CA LEU A 134 -12.85 -16.54 8.98
C LEU A 134 -12.34 -17.86 9.58
N GLY A 135 -12.86 -19.03 9.19
CA GLY A 135 -12.28 -20.32 9.57
C GLY A 135 -11.04 -20.70 8.74
N LEU A 136 -11.00 -20.29 7.47
CA LEU A 136 -9.98 -20.70 6.51
C LEU A 136 -8.80 -19.72 6.39
N GLU A 137 -9.06 -18.43 6.52
CA GLU A 137 -8.12 -17.35 6.21
C GLU A 137 -7.88 -16.40 7.40
N GLY A 138 -6.83 -15.58 7.34
CA GLY A 138 -6.59 -14.51 8.32
C GLY A 138 -7.64 -13.40 8.24
N TRP A 139 -7.97 -12.76 9.36
CA TRP A 139 -9.04 -11.74 9.40
C TRP A 139 -8.76 -10.54 8.48
N GLN A 140 -7.49 -10.20 8.24
CA GLN A 140 -7.10 -9.15 7.29
C GLN A 140 -7.51 -9.49 5.85
N GLN A 141 -7.28 -10.74 5.44
CA GLN A 141 -7.69 -11.24 4.13
C GLN A 141 -9.21 -11.25 4.01
N VAL A 142 -9.91 -11.71 5.05
CA VAL A 142 -11.38 -11.66 5.06
C VAL A 142 -11.91 -10.23 5.02
N ALA A 143 -11.27 -9.27 5.70
CA ALA A 143 -11.64 -7.87 5.62
C ALA A 143 -11.47 -7.31 4.20
N ARG A 144 -10.38 -7.67 3.49
CA ARG A 144 -10.16 -7.31 2.08
C ARG A 144 -11.23 -7.90 1.17
N ILE A 145 -11.44 -9.21 1.23
CA ILE A 145 -12.38 -9.90 0.35
C ILE A 145 -13.80 -9.43 0.65
N SER A 146 -14.20 -9.28 1.91
CA SER A 146 -15.56 -8.89 2.30
C SER A 146 -15.83 -7.38 2.17
N GLY A 147 -14.79 -6.55 2.13
CA GLY A 147 -14.92 -5.08 2.17
C GLY A 147 -15.38 -4.53 3.51
N LEU A 148 -15.44 -5.36 4.56
CA LEU A 148 -15.78 -4.92 5.91
C LEU A 148 -14.59 -4.21 6.55
N ASP A 149 -14.89 -3.21 7.38
CA ASP A 149 -13.88 -2.67 8.28
C ASP A 149 -13.54 -3.69 9.39
N PRO A 150 -12.30 -3.70 9.88
CA PRO A 150 -11.85 -4.70 10.87
C PRO A 150 -12.64 -4.70 12.18
N ILE A 151 -13.16 -3.55 12.62
CA ILE A 151 -13.93 -3.46 13.86
C ILE A 151 -15.30 -4.13 13.67
N SER A 152 -15.97 -3.86 12.55
CA SER A 152 -17.24 -4.52 12.21
C SER A 152 -17.06 -6.01 12.03
N LEU A 153 -15.97 -6.44 11.40
CA LEU A 153 -15.62 -7.86 11.27
C LEU A 153 -15.47 -8.53 12.65
N HIS A 154 -14.73 -7.87 13.56
CA HIS A 154 -14.48 -8.38 14.90
C HIS A 154 -15.74 -8.42 15.78
N ASN A 155 -16.59 -7.40 15.70
CA ASN A 155 -17.77 -7.32 16.56
C ASN A 155 -18.92 -8.21 16.10
N HIS A 156 -19.09 -8.40 14.78
CA HIS A 156 -20.30 -9.03 14.23
C HIS A 156 -20.09 -10.43 13.67
N PHE A 157 -18.86 -10.83 13.34
CA PHE A 157 -18.61 -12.12 12.65
C PHE A 157 -17.66 -13.03 13.42
N MET A 158 -16.60 -12.47 14.04
CA MET A 158 -15.68 -13.26 14.86
C MET A 158 -16.35 -14.08 15.98
N PRO A 159 -17.42 -13.62 16.66
CA PRO A 159 -18.10 -14.43 17.67
C PRO A 159 -18.69 -15.74 17.14
N TYR A 160 -18.91 -15.84 15.84
CA TYR A 160 -19.46 -17.05 15.17
C TYR A 160 -18.36 -17.91 14.51
N ALA A 161 -17.11 -17.46 14.50
CA ALA A 161 -15.98 -18.25 14.01
C ALA A 161 -15.57 -19.31 15.05
N LYS A 162 -15.14 -20.50 14.59
CA LYS A 162 -14.82 -21.63 15.49
C LYS A 162 -13.64 -21.30 16.43
N PRO A 163 -13.61 -21.81 17.68
CA PRO A 163 -12.59 -21.45 18.68
C PRO A 163 -11.14 -21.76 18.27
N ALA A 164 -10.90 -22.91 17.62
CA ALA A 164 -9.57 -23.29 17.11
C ALA A 164 -9.02 -22.31 16.05
N ASP A 165 -9.91 -21.57 15.39
CA ASP A 165 -9.57 -20.57 14.39
C ASP A 165 -9.33 -19.18 15.02
N GLN A 166 -9.76 -18.95 16.27
CA GLN A 166 -9.49 -17.73 17.04
C GLN A 166 -8.09 -17.76 17.66
N GLU A 167 -7.62 -18.92 18.13
CA GLU A 167 -6.31 -19.11 18.77
C GLU A 167 -5.12 -18.98 17.79
N LYS A 168 -5.28 -19.35 16.52
CA LYS A 168 -4.25 -19.11 15.49
C LYS A 168 -4.02 -17.62 15.18
N LYS A 169 -4.85 -16.72 15.73
CA LYS A 169 -5.02 -15.32 15.25
C LYS A 169 -4.84 -14.26 16.34
N THR A 170 -4.70 -14.63 17.61
CA THR A 170 -4.24 -13.74 18.69
C THR A 170 -2.73 -13.45 18.63
N SER A 171 -1.97 -14.16 17.80
CA SER A 171 -0.56 -13.87 17.48
C SER A 171 -0.35 -12.60 16.64
N GLY A 172 -1.25 -11.62 16.72
CA GLY A 172 -1.15 -10.32 16.06
C GLY A 172 -0.05 -9.41 16.59
N ARG A 173 0.77 -9.86 17.54
CA ARG A 173 1.94 -9.12 18.08
C ARG A 173 3.29 -9.61 17.55
N GLN A 174 3.35 -10.70 16.79
CA GLN A 174 4.60 -11.37 16.44
C GLN A 174 4.78 -11.65 14.94
N TYR A 175 4.08 -10.96 14.06
CA TYR A 175 4.60 -10.84 12.71
C TYR A 175 5.76 -9.83 12.74
N PRO A 176 6.96 -10.16 12.24
CA PRO A 176 8.01 -9.17 12.06
C PRO A 176 7.40 -8.03 11.26
N ARG A 177 7.44 -6.81 11.81
CA ARG A 177 6.89 -5.61 11.18
C ARG A 177 7.42 -5.55 9.75
N ALA A 178 6.57 -5.87 8.78
CA ALA A 178 6.94 -5.78 7.39
C ALA A 178 7.38 -4.32 7.13
N PRO A 179 8.45 -4.10 6.37
CA PRO A 179 8.81 -2.75 5.95
C PRO A 179 7.59 -2.07 5.32
N LEU A 180 7.38 -0.80 5.61
CA LEU A 180 6.32 -0.02 4.97
C LEU A 180 6.51 -0.08 3.45
N ASP A 181 5.54 -0.65 2.74
CA ASP A 181 5.52 -0.61 1.28
C ASP A 181 5.03 0.77 0.82
N GLU A 182 6.00 1.65 0.56
CA GLU A 182 5.76 3.02 0.13
C GLU A 182 4.99 3.10 -1.19
N ARG A 183 5.13 2.12 -2.09
CA ARG A 183 4.41 2.11 -3.37
C ARG A 183 2.93 1.81 -3.17
N SER A 184 2.61 0.81 -2.35
CA SER A 184 1.22 0.50 -2.01
C SER A 184 0.56 1.64 -1.25
N LEU A 185 1.29 2.31 -0.35
CA LEU A 185 0.78 3.49 0.35
C LEU A 185 0.57 4.69 -0.59
N GLN A 186 1.49 4.92 -1.53
CA GLN A 186 1.33 5.99 -2.53
C GLN A 186 0.11 5.72 -3.42
N ALA A 187 -0.06 4.50 -3.91
CA ALA A 187 -1.23 4.12 -4.70
C ALA A 187 -2.55 4.29 -3.91
N LEU A 188 -2.54 3.99 -2.61
CA LEU A 188 -3.69 4.26 -1.73
C LEU A 188 -3.98 5.77 -1.61
N LEU A 189 -2.95 6.61 -1.42
CA LEU A 189 -3.11 8.06 -1.33
C LEU A 189 -3.60 8.71 -2.63
N GLU A 190 -3.16 8.19 -3.77
CA GLU A 190 -3.63 8.61 -5.09
C GLU A 190 -5.10 8.22 -5.30
N LYS A 191 -5.47 6.99 -4.94
CA LYS A 191 -6.86 6.51 -5.00
C LYS A 191 -7.80 7.32 -4.10
N GLU A 192 -7.37 7.63 -2.88
CA GLU A 192 -8.20 8.34 -1.90
C GLU A 192 -8.26 9.85 -2.14
N GLY A 193 -7.21 10.45 -2.72
CA GLY A 193 -7.20 11.87 -3.07
C GLY A 193 -7.50 12.78 -1.86
N SER A 194 -8.47 13.69 -2.01
CA SER A 194 -8.91 14.62 -0.96
C SER A 194 -9.91 14.02 0.05
N SER A 195 -10.12 12.69 0.03
CA SER A 195 -10.98 12.04 1.01
C SER A 195 -10.44 12.21 2.43
N PRO A 196 -11.30 12.06 3.48
CA PRO A 196 -10.84 12.07 4.87
C PRO A 196 -9.73 11.05 5.14
N VAL A 197 -9.74 9.90 4.46
CA VAL A 197 -8.69 8.88 4.57
C VAL A 197 -7.41 9.37 3.91
N GLY A 198 -7.49 9.89 2.68
CA GLY A 198 -6.34 10.42 1.94
C GLY A 198 -5.63 11.55 2.69
N LEU A 199 -6.40 12.47 3.28
CA LEU A 199 -5.87 13.54 4.13
C LEU A 199 -5.26 13.01 5.43
N LEU A 200 -5.95 12.10 6.12
CA LEU A 200 -5.47 11.52 7.38
C LEU A 200 -4.13 10.77 7.19
N LEU A 201 -4.06 9.91 6.17
CA LEU A 201 -2.84 9.16 5.86
C LEU A 201 -1.73 10.09 5.35
N GLY A 202 -2.06 11.04 4.47
CA GLY A 202 -1.12 12.03 3.94
C GLY A 202 -0.52 12.92 5.02
N LEU A 203 -1.34 13.48 5.92
CA LEU A 203 -0.87 14.31 7.04
C LEU A 203 0.01 13.51 8.02
N SER A 204 -0.29 12.22 8.21
CA SER A 204 0.52 11.35 9.07
C SER A 204 1.85 10.96 8.43
N TRP A 205 1.86 10.61 7.14
CA TRP A 205 3.04 10.07 6.45
C TRP A 205 3.92 11.15 5.79
N GLN A 206 3.33 12.23 5.27
CA GLN A 206 4.05 13.26 4.51
C GLN A 206 4.31 14.53 5.33
N ALA A 207 3.60 14.72 6.45
CA ALA A 207 3.81 15.83 7.38
C ALA A 207 4.06 15.37 8.83
N GLY A 208 4.00 14.07 9.11
CA GLY A 208 4.34 13.53 10.42
C GLY A 208 3.40 13.91 11.55
N LEU A 209 2.17 14.36 11.29
CA LEU A 209 1.24 14.73 12.36
C LEU A 209 0.75 13.48 13.13
N ARG A 210 0.48 13.65 14.42
CA ARG A 210 -0.20 12.65 15.26
C ARG A 210 -1.69 12.71 15.00
N LEU A 211 -2.39 11.60 15.22
CA LEU A 211 -3.85 11.52 15.09
C LEU A 211 -4.60 12.65 15.82
N ARG A 212 -4.19 12.99 17.06
CA ARG A 212 -4.78 14.09 17.83
C ARG A 212 -4.50 15.48 17.25
N GLU A 213 -3.35 15.67 16.60
CA GLU A 213 -3.03 16.91 15.90
C GLU A 213 -3.89 17.04 14.64
N ILE A 214 -4.00 15.95 13.86
CA ILE A 214 -4.82 15.89 12.65
C ILE A 214 -6.30 16.17 12.95
N GLN A 215 -6.84 15.56 14.01
CA GLN A 215 -8.23 15.76 14.44
C GLN A 215 -8.54 17.25 14.71
N LYS A 216 -7.58 17.98 15.28
CA LYS A 216 -7.73 19.39 15.68
C LYS A 216 -7.24 20.38 14.63
N LEU A 217 -6.74 19.90 13.49
CA LEU A 217 -6.12 20.74 12.48
C LEU A 217 -7.18 21.64 11.82
N THR A 218 -6.92 22.93 11.80
CA THR A 218 -7.79 23.94 11.17
C THR A 218 -7.16 24.56 9.93
N TRP A 219 -7.98 25.11 9.02
CA TRP A 219 -7.51 25.80 7.81
C TRP A 219 -6.65 27.03 8.10
N SER A 220 -6.84 27.67 9.25
CA SER A 220 -5.98 28.77 9.72
C SER A 220 -4.53 28.33 9.97
N GLN A 221 -4.29 27.03 10.18
CA GLN A 221 -2.95 26.45 10.36
C GLN A 221 -2.35 25.95 9.05
N VAL A 222 -3.08 26.01 7.93
CA VAL A 222 -2.64 25.51 6.62
C VAL A 222 -2.33 26.69 5.70
N ASP A 223 -1.05 26.94 5.49
CA ASP A 223 -0.54 27.93 4.54
C ASP A 223 -0.21 27.22 3.22
N LEU A 224 -1.17 27.25 2.28
CA LEU A 224 -1.02 26.59 0.97
C LEU A 224 -0.05 27.35 0.06
N ASP A 225 0.02 28.68 0.18
CA ASP A 225 0.89 29.52 -0.64
C ASP A 225 2.35 29.38 -0.18
N GLY A 226 2.57 29.46 1.14
CA GLY A 226 3.86 29.18 1.77
C GLY A 226 4.20 27.69 1.87
N LYS A 227 3.32 26.79 1.39
CA LYS A 227 3.47 25.33 1.38
C LYS A 227 3.91 24.77 2.74
N LYS A 228 3.24 25.17 3.81
CA LYS A 228 3.59 24.77 5.18
C LYS A 228 2.37 24.67 6.09
N LEU A 229 2.53 23.87 7.15
CA LEU A 229 1.61 23.84 8.29
C LEU A 229 2.21 24.63 9.45
N CYS A 230 1.41 25.50 10.03
CA CYS A 230 1.74 26.31 11.20
C CYS A 230 1.08 25.68 12.45
N LEU A 231 1.76 24.71 13.06
CA LEU A 231 1.32 24.08 14.30
C LEU A 231 1.80 24.90 15.52
N PRO A 232 1.18 24.74 16.70
CA PRO A 232 1.52 25.56 17.88
C PRO A 232 2.99 25.49 18.30
N ASP A 233 3.64 24.34 18.08
CA ASP A 233 5.01 24.05 18.51
C ASP A 233 6.03 24.05 17.36
N ARG A 234 5.57 24.05 16.09
CA ARG A 234 6.47 23.87 14.94
C ARG A 234 5.83 24.28 13.61
N GLN A 235 6.69 24.61 12.65
CA GLN A 235 6.30 24.68 11.24
C GLN A 235 6.69 23.38 10.52
N VAL A 236 5.82 22.88 9.65
CA VAL A 236 6.05 21.64 8.89
C VAL A 236 5.92 21.93 7.39
N PRO A 237 6.96 21.69 6.58
CA PRO A 237 6.84 21.87 5.13
C PRO A 237 5.86 20.84 4.54
N LEU A 238 5.04 21.27 3.59
CA LEU A 238 4.09 20.43 2.89
C LEU A 238 4.73 19.86 1.61
N ALA A 239 4.65 18.54 1.46
CA ALA A 239 5.00 17.89 0.20
C ALA A 239 4.03 18.32 -0.92
N PRO A 240 4.47 18.42 -2.18
CA PRO A 240 3.64 18.87 -3.30
C PRO A 240 2.30 18.10 -3.42
N ASP A 241 2.33 16.77 -3.34
CA ASP A 241 1.10 15.95 -3.43
C ASP A 241 0.13 16.21 -2.27
N LEU A 242 0.66 16.46 -1.07
CA LEU A 242 -0.16 16.80 0.09
C LEU A 242 -0.78 18.19 -0.06
N CYS A 243 -0.03 19.17 -0.60
CA CYS A 243 -0.59 20.48 -0.95
C CYS A 243 -1.76 20.31 -1.93
N THR A 244 -1.58 19.55 -3.01
CA THR A 244 -2.65 19.32 -4.01
C THR A 244 -3.90 18.74 -3.36
N ARG A 245 -3.77 17.72 -2.49
CA ARG A 245 -4.90 17.14 -1.76
C ARG A 245 -5.57 18.14 -0.81
N LEU A 246 -4.80 18.91 -0.06
CA LEU A 246 -5.31 19.92 0.87
C LEU A 246 -6.02 21.06 0.12
N SER A 247 -5.49 21.50 -1.02
CA SER A 247 -6.13 22.51 -1.88
C SER A 247 -7.47 22.03 -2.43
N ALA A 248 -7.52 20.79 -2.92
CA ALA A 248 -8.77 20.19 -3.39
C ALA A 248 -9.81 20.09 -2.27
N ALA A 249 -9.40 19.66 -1.07
CA ALA A 249 -10.25 19.62 0.11
C ALA A 249 -10.75 21.01 0.54
N LYS A 250 -9.87 22.02 0.56
CA LYS A 250 -10.21 23.41 0.89
C LYS A 250 -11.23 23.99 -0.10
N SER A 251 -11.07 23.69 -1.39
CA SER A 251 -12.03 24.11 -2.42
C SER A 251 -13.39 23.43 -2.29
N GLU A 252 -13.44 22.17 -1.87
CA GLU A 252 -14.70 21.41 -1.77
C GLU A 252 -15.51 21.81 -0.51
N TYR A 253 -14.84 22.01 0.63
CA TYR A 253 -15.55 22.21 1.91
C TYR A 253 -14.87 23.18 2.89
N GLY A 254 -13.86 23.94 2.47
CA GLY A 254 -13.17 24.90 3.34
C GLY A 254 -14.06 26.04 3.84
N ALA A 255 -15.13 26.41 3.12
CA ALA A 255 -16.11 27.39 3.57
C ALA A 255 -17.13 26.84 4.58
N LEU A 256 -17.21 25.51 4.73
CA LEU A 256 -18.23 24.85 5.56
C LEU A 256 -17.77 24.64 7.00
N SER A 257 -16.46 24.63 7.25
CA SER A 257 -15.89 24.42 8.57
C SER A 257 -14.45 24.88 8.61
N ASP A 258 -14.02 25.36 9.78
CA ASP A 258 -12.61 25.66 10.04
C ASP A 258 -11.74 24.42 10.09
N PHE A 259 -12.30 23.22 10.31
CA PHE A 259 -11.53 21.98 10.43
C PHE A 259 -11.17 21.37 9.07
N VAL A 260 -9.96 20.80 8.99
CA VAL A 260 -9.44 20.19 7.76
C VAL A 260 -10.07 18.83 7.47
N ILE A 261 -10.33 18.00 8.48
CA ILE A 261 -10.92 16.66 8.28
C ILE A 261 -12.38 16.62 8.70
N LEU A 262 -13.26 16.49 7.71
CA LEU A 262 -14.71 16.45 7.90
C LEU A 262 -15.32 15.12 7.45
N SER A 263 -16.40 14.74 8.13
CA SER A 263 -17.22 13.60 7.75
C SER A 263 -17.90 13.85 6.40
N LYS A 264 -17.89 12.84 5.51
CA LYS A 264 -18.38 12.99 4.12
C LYS A 264 -19.85 13.45 4.04
N ARG A 265 -20.73 12.91 4.90
CA ARG A 265 -22.18 13.21 4.88
C ARG A 265 -22.57 14.40 5.74
N ALA A 266 -22.14 14.42 7.00
CA ALA A 266 -22.57 15.45 7.95
C ALA A 266 -21.70 16.72 7.87
N LYS A 267 -20.56 16.66 7.17
CA LYS A 267 -19.56 17.75 7.08
C LYS A 267 -19.14 18.29 8.45
N LYS A 268 -19.19 17.43 9.48
CA LYS A 268 -18.75 17.71 10.84
C LYS A 268 -17.34 17.18 11.09
N PRO A 269 -16.55 17.80 11.99
CA PRO A 269 -15.27 17.28 12.43
C PRO A 269 -15.37 15.84 12.91
N MET A 270 -14.37 15.03 12.58
CA MET A 270 -14.41 13.60 12.84
C MET A 270 -13.72 13.24 14.16
N GLU A 271 -14.34 12.34 14.91
CA GLU A 271 -13.79 11.86 16.18
C GLU A 271 -12.58 10.94 15.98
N THR A 272 -11.67 10.96 16.94
CA THR A 272 -10.42 10.15 16.90
C THR A 272 -10.68 8.65 16.71
N ALA A 273 -11.69 8.10 17.38
CA ALA A 273 -12.07 6.69 17.25
C ALA A 273 -12.49 6.34 15.82
N TYR A 274 -13.26 7.23 15.17
CA TYR A 274 -13.71 7.02 13.80
C TYR A 274 -12.55 7.21 12.81
N LEU A 275 -11.69 8.20 13.01
CA LEU A 275 -10.47 8.39 12.21
C LEU A 275 -9.55 7.16 12.27
N SER A 276 -9.34 6.62 13.48
CA SER A 276 -8.56 5.38 13.66
C SER A 276 -9.21 4.20 12.91
N LYS A 277 -10.53 4.06 13.02
CA LYS A 277 -11.30 3.01 12.33
C LYS A 277 -11.12 3.08 10.81
N ILE A 278 -11.30 4.25 10.19
CA ILE A 278 -11.19 4.38 8.73
C ILE A 278 -9.74 4.23 8.24
N ALA A 279 -8.74 4.66 9.04
CA ALA A 279 -7.33 4.47 8.69
C ALA A 279 -6.97 2.97 8.64
N VAL A 280 -7.35 2.23 9.68
CA VAL A 280 -7.08 0.78 9.76
C VAL A 280 -7.79 0.04 8.62
N ALA A 281 -9.04 0.38 8.34
CA ALA A 281 -9.78 -0.23 7.22
C ALA A 281 -9.07 0.02 5.88
N ALA A 282 -8.69 1.27 5.59
CA ALA A 282 -8.03 1.62 4.34
C ALA A 282 -6.67 0.93 4.17
N LEU A 283 -5.86 0.86 5.24
CA LEU A 283 -4.57 0.19 5.21
C LEU A 283 -4.71 -1.32 4.95
N VAL A 284 -5.63 -2.00 5.65
CA VAL A 284 -5.91 -3.43 5.43
C VAL A 284 -6.41 -3.69 4.01
N HIS A 285 -7.30 -2.84 3.51
CA HIS A 285 -7.83 -2.92 2.14
C HIS A 285 -6.76 -2.68 1.07
N ALA A 286 -5.72 -1.91 1.38
CA ALA A 286 -4.55 -1.73 0.53
C ALA A 286 -3.47 -2.81 0.69
N GLY A 287 -3.67 -3.81 1.55
CA GLY A 287 -2.68 -4.85 1.82
C GLY A 287 -1.53 -4.42 2.75
N LEU A 288 -1.65 -3.26 3.39
CA LEU A 288 -0.69 -2.73 4.37
C LEU A 288 -1.00 -3.27 5.78
N ASP A 289 -1.00 -4.60 5.89
CA ASP A 289 -1.38 -5.30 7.11
C ASP A 289 -0.43 -5.00 8.28
N GLY A 290 -1.00 -4.67 9.45
CA GLY A 290 -0.21 -4.37 10.66
C GLY A 290 0.50 -3.01 10.65
N ILE A 291 0.32 -2.19 9.60
CA ILE A 291 0.78 -0.80 9.58
C ILE A 291 -0.23 0.08 10.31
N HIS A 292 0.29 0.99 11.15
CA HIS A 292 -0.51 1.97 11.87
C HIS A 292 -0.08 3.41 11.55
N LEU A 293 -0.92 4.40 11.88
CA LEU A 293 -0.58 5.83 11.73
C LEU A 293 0.72 6.21 12.45
N SER A 294 1.00 5.57 13.60
CA SER A 294 2.27 5.76 14.32
C SER A 294 3.48 5.32 13.50
N ASP A 295 3.34 4.29 12.68
CA ASP A 295 4.41 3.77 11.82
C ASP A 295 4.65 4.72 10.64
N LEU A 296 3.58 5.26 10.06
CA LEU A 296 3.67 6.29 9.02
C LEU A 296 4.38 7.55 9.54
N ARG A 297 4.05 7.98 10.76
CA ARG A 297 4.73 9.11 11.40
C ARG A 297 6.19 8.77 11.73
N ALA A 298 6.47 7.56 12.21
CA ALA A 298 7.83 7.14 12.48
C ALA A 298 8.67 7.18 11.20
N ASP A 299 8.15 6.69 10.08
CA ASP A 299 8.78 6.78 8.78
C ASP A 299 9.05 8.24 8.34
N TYR A 300 8.08 9.14 8.50
CA TYR A 300 8.29 10.57 8.24
C TYR A 300 9.44 11.17 9.05
N LEU A 301 9.45 10.91 10.37
CA LEU A 301 10.48 11.42 11.27
C LEU A 301 11.86 10.85 10.89
N MET A 302 11.89 9.60 10.43
CA MET A 302 13.12 8.96 9.98
C MET A 302 13.64 9.59 8.67
N ARG A 303 12.76 9.89 7.71
CA ARG A 303 13.14 10.59 6.48
C ARG A 303 13.68 11.99 6.77
N THR A 304 12.97 12.76 7.58
CA THR A 304 13.29 14.17 7.85
C THR A 304 14.45 14.39 8.81
N ARG A 305 14.54 13.61 9.91
CA ARG A 305 15.57 13.83 10.94
C ARG A 305 16.87 13.07 10.71
N VAL A 306 16.85 12.05 9.86
CA VAL A 306 18.01 11.18 9.65
C VAL A 306 18.44 11.16 8.19
N GLU A 307 17.55 10.81 7.25
CA GLU A 307 17.96 10.70 5.84
C GLU A 307 18.26 12.04 5.19
N THR A 308 17.43 13.06 5.41
CA THR A 308 17.67 14.40 4.84
C THR A 308 19.03 14.97 5.26
N PRO A 309 19.43 14.93 6.55
CA PRO A 309 20.79 15.30 6.94
C PRO A 309 21.89 14.44 6.32
N ILE A 310 21.70 13.12 6.16
CA ILE A 310 22.69 12.26 5.49
C ILE A 310 22.86 12.67 4.02
N LEU A 311 21.78 13.00 3.32
CA LEU A 311 21.83 13.46 1.93
C LEU A 311 22.53 14.81 1.82
N ALA A 312 22.24 15.76 2.72
CA ALA A 312 22.92 17.05 2.77
C ALA A 312 24.42 16.89 3.06
N LEU A 313 24.81 16.03 4.01
CA LEU A 313 26.21 15.72 4.27
C LEU A 313 26.91 15.10 3.05
N ALA A 314 26.21 14.23 2.31
CA ALA A 314 26.74 13.64 1.09
C ALA A 314 26.88 14.66 -0.05
N GLU A 315 26.01 15.66 -0.09
CA GLU A 315 26.08 16.77 -1.03
C GLU A 315 27.26 17.70 -0.70
N GLU A 316 27.42 18.07 0.57
CA GLU A 316 28.52 18.94 1.04
C GLU A 316 29.90 18.28 0.93
N SER A 317 30.00 17.00 1.30
CA SER A 317 31.28 16.27 1.38
C SER A 317 31.59 15.43 0.14
N GLY A 318 30.68 15.41 -0.85
CA GLY A 318 30.69 14.52 -2.02
C GLY A 318 30.41 13.03 -1.72
N HIS A 319 30.59 12.60 -0.46
CA HIS A 319 30.30 11.24 0.01
C HIS A 319 30.07 11.22 1.53
N VAL A 320 29.45 10.16 2.03
CA VAL A 320 29.30 9.90 3.47
C VAL A 320 29.86 8.55 3.87
N THR A 321 30.45 8.50 5.05
CA THR A 321 30.92 7.25 5.68
C THR A 321 30.11 6.96 6.93
N ARG A 322 30.18 5.71 7.41
CA ARG A 322 29.50 5.31 8.66
C ARG A 322 29.96 6.16 9.84
N ASN A 323 31.26 6.43 9.95
CA ASN A 323 31.83 7.23 11.04
C ASN A 323 31.34 8.68 10.99
N LEU A 324 31.33 9.29 9.80
CA LEU A 324 30.84 10.66 9.63
C LEU A 324 29.37 10.79 10.04
N VAL A 325 28.53 9.81 9.67
CA VAL A 325 27.12 9.78 10.04
C VAL A 325 26.93 9.57 11.55
N MET A 326 27.74 8.71 12.18
CA MET A 326 27.72 8.52 13.64
C MET A 326 28.06 9.81 14.38
N GLU A 327 29.13 10.48 13.97
CA GLU A 327 29.62 11.72 14.60
C GLU A 327 28.64 12.88 14.43
N ARG A 328 28.13 13.09 13.21
CA ARG A 328 27.26 14.24 12.91
C ARG A 328 25.83 14.09 13.41
N LEU A 329 25.30 12.86 13.46
CA LEU A 329 23.91 12.60 13.82
C LEU A 329 23.73 11.88 15.16
N GLY A 330 24.81 11.64 15.90
CA GLY A 330 24.78 10.98 17.21
C GLY A 330 24.22 9.55 17.16
N LEU A 331 24.38 8.86 16.02
CA LEU A 331 23.86 7.52 15.81
C LEU A 331 24.84 6.45 16.30
N SER A 332 24.32 5.34 16.84
CA SER A 332 25.15 4.17 17.12
C SER A 332 25.67 3.52 15.83
N LYS A 333 26.73 2.70 15.94
CA LYS A 333 27.32 1.97 14.81
C LYS A 333 26.31 1.09 14.06
N SER A 334 25.41 0.40 14.78
CA SER A 334 24.40 -0.46 14.14
C SER A 334 23.32 0.35 13.44
N GLN A 335 22.87 1.47 14.05
CA GLN A 335 21.87 2.36 13.46
C GLN A 335 22.41 3.03 12.19
N ALA A 336 23.65 3.53 12.22
CA ALA A 336 24.29 4.13 11.05
C ALA A 336 24.44 3.10 9.92
N TYR A 337 24.88 1.88 10.23
CA TYR A 337 24.99 0.81 9.24
C TYR A 337 23.65 0.42 8.62
N GLN A 338 22.66 0.09 9.45
CA GLN A 338 21.32 -0.29 8.99
C GLN A 338 20.69 0.83 8.15
N ARG A 339 20.90 2.09 8.54
CA ARG A 339 20.33 3.23 7.83
C ARG A 339 20.96 3.43 6.47
N LEU A 340 22.28 3.46 6.40
CA LEU A 340 23.00 3.62 5.14
C LEU A 340 22.77 2.41 4.21
N SER A 341 22.69 1.19 4.74
CA SER A 341 22.30 0.01 3.95
C SER A 341 20.92 0.17 3.35
N ARG A 342 19.92 0.56 4.16
CA ARG A 342 18.56 0.77 3.68
C ARG A 342 18.46 1.89 2.63
N MET A 343 19.18 2.99 2.83
CA MET A 343 19.24 4.07 1.83
C MET A 343 19.89 3.60 0.52
N ALA A 344 20.90 2.73 0.60
CA ALA A 344 21.53 2.13 -0.57
C ALA A 344 20.60 1.12 -1.29
N GLU A 345 19.90 0.27 -0.54
CA GLU A 345 18.89 -0.65 -1.07
C GLU A 345 17.73 0.10 -1.75
N ARG A 346 17.34 1.26 -1.23
CA ARG A 346 16.32 2.15 -1.82
C ARG A 346 16.84 2.98 -2.99
N GLY A 347 18.15 2.94 -3.27
CA GLY A 347 18.78 3.73 -4.33
C GLY A 347 18.87 5.22 -4.03
N SER A 348 18.64 5.66 -2.79
CA SER A 348 18.87 7.05 -2.35
C SER A 348 20.35 7.35 -2.16
N LEU A 349 21.16 6.31 -1.96
CA LEU A 349 22.63 6.36 -1.91
C LEU A 349 23.22 5.22 -2.73
N LEU A 350 24.48 5.34 -3.10
CA LEU A 350 25.25 4.28 -3.76
C LEU A 350 26.46 3.90 -2.92
N LEU A 351 26.54 2.62 -2.54
CA LEU A 351 27.70 2.09 -1.84
C LEU A 351 28.81 1.75 -2.83
N VAL A 352 29.96 2.40 -2.68
CA VAL A 352 31.19 2.15 -3.44
C VAL A 352 32.34 1.93 -2.44
N GLY A 353 32.85 0.70 -2.37
CA GLY A 353 33.77 0.30 -1.30
C GLY A 353 33.15 0.49 0.08
N ARG A 354 33.67 1.44 0.88
CA ARG A 354 33.19 1.78 2.23
C ARG A 354 32.43 3.10 2.33
N ARG A 355 32.18 3.75 1.19
CA ARG A 355 31.65 5.12 1.09
C ARG A 355 30.29 5.10 0.37
N TYR A 356 29.40 5.98 0.81
CA TYR A 356 28.07 6.14 0.23
C TYR A 356 28.02 7.47 -0.52
N PHE A 357 27.61 7.43 -1.77
CA PHE A 357 27.55 8.59 -2.67
C PHE A 357 26.11 8.91 -3.02
N LEU A 358 25.84 10.17 -3.37
CA LEU A 358 24.57 10.51 -4.02
C LEU A 358 24.50 9.86 -5.41
N PRO A 359 23.36 9.29 -5.81
CA PRO A 359 23.18 8.79 -7.15
C PRO A 359 23.13 9.97 -8.14
N GLN A 360 24.23 10.28 -8.83
CA GLN A 360 24.19 11.26 -9.91
C GLN A 360 23.71 10.62 -11.21
N ARG A 361 22.97 11.38 -12.03
CA ARG A 361 22.59 10.94 -13.39
C ARG A 361 23.82 11.00 -14.28
N THR A 362 24.55 9.88 -14.38
CA THR A 362 25.66 9.64 -15.33
C THR A 362 26.75 10.71 -15.31
N VAL A 363 27.91 10.37 -14.74
CA VAL A 363 29.08 11.26 -14.82
C VAL A 363 29.42 11.48 -16.31
N PRO A 364 29.57 12.73 -16.79
CA PRO A 364 30.04 13.00 -18.15
C PRO A 364 31.41 12.38 -18.38
N ALA A 365 31.68 11.87 -19.58
CA ALA A 365 32.95 11.20 -19.90
C ALA A 365 34.19 12.06 -19.64
N SER A 366 34.07 13.39 -19.73
CA SER A 366 35.12 14.35 -19.42
C SER A 366 35.54 14.37 -17.95
N ARG A 367 34.64 14.00 -17.02
CA ARG A 367 34.90 13.98 -15.56
C ARG A 367 35.27 12.60 -15.02
N HIS A 368 35.26 11.56 -15.85
CA HIS A 368 35.53 10.19 -15.40
C HIS A 368 36.93 10.03 -14.81
N ALA A 369 37.94 10.59 -15.48
CA ALA A 369 39.32 10.51 -15.01
C ALA A 369 39.48 11.22 -13.66
N GLU A 370 39.00 12.45 -13.54
CA GLU A 370 39.06 13.26 -12.31
C GLU A 370 38.39 12.55 -11.12
N MET A 371 37.19 12.00 -11.32
CA MET A 371 36.48 11.27 -10.26
C MET A 371 37.19 9.98 -9.82
N ILE A 372 37.76 9.23 -10.77
CA ILE A 372 38.53 8.02 -10.44
C ILE A 372 39.76 8.42 -9.61
N LEU A 373 40.48 9.45 -10.00
CA LEU A 373 41.71 9.89 -9.33
C LEU A 373 41.43 10.48 -7.95
N SER A 374 40.36 11.26 -7.81
CA SER A 374 39.88 11.79 -6.53
C SER A 374 39.46 10.66 -5.58
N TYR A 375 38.86 9.58 -6.09
CA TYR A 375 38.56 8.40 -5.28
C TYR A 375 39.84 7.64 -4.90
N LEU A 376 40.74 7.43 -5.87
CA LEU A 376 41.95 6.63 -5.71
C LEU A 376 43.04 7.29 -4.86
N SER A 377 42.99 8.61 -4.68
CA SER A 377 43.91 9.35 -3.81
C SER A 377 43.65 9.06 -2.32
N GLN A 378 42.49 8.49 -1.99
CA GLN A 378 42.09 8.24 -0.61
C GLN A 378 41.79 6.77 -0.30
N ASP A 379 41.55 5.91 -1.30
CA ASP A 379 41.31 4.48 -1.13
C ASP A 379 41.64 3.69 -2.41
N SER A 380 41.76 2.37 -2.33
CA SER A 380 41.94 1.49 -3.50
C SER A 380 40.59 0.98 -4.01
N ALA A 381 40.43 0.76 -5.32
CA ALA A 381 39.15 0.37 -5.92
C ALA A 381 39.25 -0.90 -6.78
N VAL A 382 38.19 -1.72 -6.79
CA VAL A 382 38.03 -2.74 -7.85
C VAL A 382 37.23 -2.17 -9.03
N ARG A 383 37.32 -2.82 -10.20
CA ARG A 383 36.62 -2.38 -11.43
C ARG A 383 35.12 -2.16 -11.22
N GLN A 384 34.48 -2.99 -10.40
CA GLN A 384 33.04 -2.91 -10.12
C GLN A 384 32.69 -1.70 -9.25
N ASP A 385 33.59 -1.26 -8.37
CA ASP A 385 33.43 -0.05 -7.57
C ASP A 385 33.53 1.19 -8.48
N LEU A 386 34.51 1.23 -9.39
CA LEU A 386 34.65 2.31 -10.36
C LEU A 386 33.46 2.39 -11.34
N ALA A 387 32.89 1.24 -11.71
CA ALA A 387 31.68 1.18 -12.53
C ALA A 387 30.48 1.79 -11.82
N ARG A 388 30.28 1.47 -10.53
CA ARG A 388 29.24 2.07 -9.69
C ARG A 388 29.45 3.57 -9.49
N LEU A 389 30.70 3.98 -9.22
CA LEU A 389 31.09 5.38 -9.03
C LEU A 389 30.75 6.24 -10.26
N LEU A 390 31.03 5.73 -11.46
CA LEU A 390 30.82 6.46 -12.72
C LEU A 390 29.41 6.28 -13.30
N HIS A 391 28.60 5.39 -12.72
CA HIS A 391 27.30 4.97 -13.26
C HIS A 391 27.38 4.42 -14.69
N ILE A 392 28.41 3.62 -14.97
CA ILE A 392 28.62 2.98 -16.29
C ILE A 392 28.75 1.47 -16.15
N LEU A 393 28.62 0.74 -17.26
CA LEU A 393 28.82 -0.71 -17.26
C LEU A 393 30.31 -1.04 -16.95
N PRO A 394 30.62 -2.13 -16.23
CA PRO A 394 32.01 -2.50 -15.90
C PRO A 394 32.94 -2.60 -17.12
N ARG A 395 32.41 -2.96 -18.30
CA ARG A 395 33.15 -2.99 -19.57
C ARG A 395 33.61 -1.61 -20.05
N GLN A 396 32.89 -0.55 -19.69
CA GLN A 396 33.19 0.84 -20.08
C GLN A 396 34.26 1.48 -19.18
N VAL A 397 34.58 0.88 -18.03
CA VAL A 397 35.66 1.33 -17.13
C VAL A 397 37.04 1.02 -17.70
N TYR A 398 37.17 -0.10 -18.43
CA TYR A 398 38.47 -0.59 -18.92
C TYR A 398 39.22 0.41 -19.82
N PRO A 399 38.60 1.03 -20.84
CA PRO A 399 39.28 2.02 -21.68
C PRO A 399 39.77 3.25 -20.91
N ILE A 400 39.07 3.64 -19.84
CA ILE A 400 39.40 4.79 -19.00
C ILE A 400 40.62 4.44 -18.14
N MET A 401 40.60 3.27 -17.48
CA MET A 401 41.72 2.78 -16.69
C MET A 401 42.97 2.53 -17.52
N ARG A 402 42.82 2.03 -18.76
CA ARG A 402 43.96 1.83 -19.67
C ARG A 402 44.68 3.14 -19.97
N LYS A 403 43.93 4.24 -20.14
CA LYS A 403 44.51 5.58 -20.34
C LYS A 403 45.22 6.09 -19.09
N LEU A 404 44.61 5.91 -17.91
CA LEU A 404 45.20 6.34 -16.62
C LEU A 404 46.44 5.54 -16.21
N ILE A 405 46.49 4.25 -16.56
CA ILE A 405 47.69 3.42 -16.35
C ILE A 405 48.78 3.83 -17.34
N ALA A 406 48.42 4.07 -18.61
CA ALA A 406 49.36 4.51 -19.64
C ALA A 406 49.95 5.91 -19.36
N SER A 407 49.22 6.79 -18.68
CA SER A 407 49.72 8.09 -18.23
C SER A 407 50.57 8.01 -16.95
N GLY A 408 50.76 6.82 -16.37
CA GLY A 408 51.53 6.62 -15.13
C GLY A 408 50.82 7.08 -13.87
N ASP A 409 49.52 7.36 -13.96
CA ASP A 409 48.75 8.01 -12.91
C ASP A 409 48.14 7.03 -11.90
N VAL A 410 47.90 5.79 -12.34
CA VAL A 410 47.22 4.73 -11.58
C VAL A 410 47.96 3.42 -11.80
N VAL A 411 48.13 2.64 -10.73
CA VAL A 411 48.77 1.31 -10.75
C VAL A 411 47.75 0.25 -10.33
N LEU A 412 47.89 -0.96 -10.86
CA LEU A 412 47.08 -2.12 -10.46
C LEU A 412 47.92 -3.01 -9.54
N GLU A 413 47.62 -3.00 -8.25
CA GLU A 413 48.32 -3.79 -7.23
C GLU A 413 47.34 -4.75 -6.55
N GLY A 414 47.68 -6.05 -6.49
CA GLY A 414 46.86 -7.05 -5.80
C GLY A 414 45.41 -7.16 -6.30
N GLY A 415 45.15 -6.81 -7.57
CA GLY A 415 43.80 -6.82 -8.16
C GLY A 415 42.95 -5.58 -7.84
N ARG A 416 43.53 -4.54 -7.22
CA ARG A 416 42.89 -3.25 -6.94
C ARG A 416 43.66 -2.12 -7.63
N TYR A 417 42.94 -1.14 -8.15
CA TYR A 417 43.52 0.09 -8.70
C TYR A 417 43.88 1.02 -7.53
N CYS A 418 45.07 1.61 -7.59
CA CYS A 418 45.64 2.52 -6.60
C CYS A 418 46.29 3.72 -7.31
N LEU A 419 46.34 4.90 -6.69
CA LEU A 419 47.07 6.03 -7.27
C LEU A 419 48.57 5.72 -7.35
N SER A 420 49.24 6.15 -8.43
CA SER A 420 50.69 5.95 -8.60
C SER A 420 51.51 6.79 -7.60
N PRO A 421 52.65 6.29 -7.07
CA PRO A 421 53.54 7.03 -6.16
C PRO A 421 53.97 8.39 -6.73
N ASP A 422 54.36 8.45 -8.01
CA ASP A 422 54.79 9.66 -8.71
C ASP A 422 53.70 10.75 -8.78
N ARG A 423 52.43 10.35 -8.72
CA ARG A 423 51.28 11.26 -8.73
C ARG A 423 50.89 11.72 -7.32
N MET A 424 51.15 10.91 -6.30
CA MET A 424 50.96 11.32 -4.90
C MET A 424 51.93 12.46 -4.53
N GLU A 425 53.18 12.42 -4.99
CA GLU A 425 54.17 13.50 -4.77
C GLU A 425 53.80 14.80 -5.48
N LYS A 426 53.24 14.73 -6.70
CA LYS A 426 52.72 15.91 -7.41
C LYS A 426 51.52 16.57 -6.72
N ASN A 427 50.63 15.79 -6.09
CA ASN A 427 49.53 16.35 -5.31
C ASN A 427 49.98 16.93 -3.97
N ALA A 428 51.03 16.37 -3.34
CA ALA A 428 51.62 16.89 -2.11
C ALA A 428 52.39 18.21 -2.31
N SER A 429 52.83 18.50 -3.55
CA SER A 429 53.54 19.74 -3.92
C SER A 429 52.61 20.92 -4.30
N LEU A 430 51.29 20.70 -4.25
CA LEU A 430 50.25 21.68 -4.62
C LEU A 430 49.36 22.09 -3.42
N VAL A 431 49.70 21.65 -2.21
CA VAL A 431 49.15 22.10 -0.91
C VAL A 431 50.22 22.95 -0.23
#